data_AF-A0A4Q3A5H7-F1
#
_entry.id   AF-A0A4Q3A5H7-F1
#
_cell.length_a   1.000
_cell.length_b   1.000
_cell.length_c   1.000
_cell.angle_alpha   90.00
_cell.angle_beta   90.00
_cell.angle_gamma   90.00
#
_symmetry.space_group_name_H-M   'P 1'
#
loop_
_entity.id
_entity.type
_entity.pdbx_description
1 polymer ?
#
loop_
_entity_poly.entity_id
_entity_poly.type
_entity_poly.pdbx_seq_one_letter_code
_entity_poly.pdbx_strand_id
1 'polypeptide(L)'
;NSHFLDGMDVADAKREVIRRAEDGGWGNGKTVWRLRDWGVSRQRYWGTPIPMIHCEACGVVPAPRESLPIKLPEDVSFDVPGNPLDRHPSWKHVDCPNCAAPARRETDTLDTFVDSSWYFIRFASQPGDKPFDKAVAEQWLPVGQYIGGVEHAILHLLYARFFTRALNHIGKLDVTEPFGGLFTQGMVTHETYQTQDGRWLSPEEVSLSAATGRGSAKELTWDSAEISFDSAQVSFNTTHVHTATGEPVRVGRIEKMSKSKKNTVDPEPIVDQYGADAVRWFMLSDSPPERDLEWSENGIEGAWRFVQRLWRLFDGLEEAEGVDKELDRKLHRTIAGVAEDIEALT
;
A
#
# COMPACT_ATOMS: atom_id res chain seq x y z
N ASN A 1 -35.82 -26.32 -24.37
CA ASN A 1 -35.47 -27.76 -24.23
C ASN A 1 -35.22 -28.15 -22.78
N SER A 2 -36.04 -27.63 -21.85
CA SER A 2 -35.98 -27.98 -20.43
C SER A 2 -37.39 -28.19 -19.84
N HIS A 3 -38.39 -28.43 -20.69
CA HIS A 3 -39.77 -28.79 -20.34
C HIS A 3 -40.43 -27.77 -19.42
N PHE A 4 -40.64 -28.13 -18.14
CA PHE A 4 -41.29 -27.27 -17.14
C PHE A 4 -40.48 -26.00 -16.79
N LEU A 5 -39.23 -25.91 -17.27
CA LEU A 5 -38.39 -24.72 -17.17
C LEU A 5 -38.42 -23.85 -18.44
N ASP A 6 -39.07 -24.30 -19.52
CA ASP A 6 -39.12 -23.53 -20.76
C ASP A 6 -39.88 -22.21 -20.53
N GLY A 7 -39.25 -21.09 -20.94
CA GLY A 7 -39.77 -19.73 -20.75
C GLY A 7 -39.40 -19.06 -19.42
N MET A 8 -38.74 -19.77 -18.49
CA MET A 8 -38.22 -19.18 -17.26
C MET A 8 -36.84 -18.53 -17.47
N ASP A 9 -36.52 -17.52 -16.67
CA ASP A 9 -35.13 -17.04 -16.55
C ASP A 9 -34.27 -18.01 -15.71
N VAL A 10 -32.95 -17.85 -15.77
CA VAL A 10 -32.00 -18.76 -15.10
C VAL A 10 -32.15 -18.73 -13.57
N ALA A 11 -32.49 -17.60 -12.97
CA ALA A 11 -32.61 -17.47 -11.52
C ALA A 11 -33.89 -18.16 -11.02
N ASP A 12 -35.01 -17.96 -11.71
CA ASP A 12 -36.27 -18.67 -11.47
C ASP A 12 -36.15 -20.16 -11.71
N ALA A 13 -35.49 -20.57 -12.80
CA ALA A 13 -35.27 -21.98 -13.09
C ALA A 13 -34.46 -22.67 -11.99
N LYS A 14 -33.42 -22.02 -11.45
CA LYS A 14 -32.65 -22.55 -10.30
C LYS A 14 -33.54 -22.72 -9.06
N ARG A 15 -34.39 -21.73 -8.75
CA ARG A 15 -35.34 -21.81 -7.62
C ARG A 15 -36.32 -22.95 -7.79
N GLU A 16 -36.91 -23.10 -8.98
CA GLU A 16 -37.90 -24.14 -9.26
C GLU A 16 -37.27 -25.55 -9.21
N VAL A 17 -36.04 -25.72 -9.72
CA VAL A 17 -35.31 -26.99 -9.60
C VAL A 17 -35.02 -27.32 -8.13
N ILE A 18 -34.57 -26.36 -7.33
CA ILE A 18 -34.32 -26.56 -5.89
C ILE A 18 -35.61 -26.97 -5.18
N ARG A 19 -36.72 -26.25 -5.42
CA ARG A 19 -38.02 -26.56 -4.82
C ARG A 19 -38.46 -27.98 -5.13
N ARG A 20 -38.35 -28.42 -6.38
CA ARG A 20 -38.68 -29.80 -6.78
C ARG A 20 -37.73 -30.84 -6.22
N ALA A 21 -36.46 -30.49 -6.02
CA ALA A 21 -35.48 -31.37 -5.38
C ALA A 21 -35.84 -31.64 -3.93
N GLU A 22 -36.26 -30.61 -3.22
CA GLU A 22 -36.68 -30.66 -1.82
C GLU A 22 -38.02 -31.39 -1.67
N ASP A 23 -39.04 -31.01 -2.44
CA ASP A 23 -40.35 -31.68 -2.44
C ASP A 23 -40.25 -33.17 -2.79
N GLY A 24 -39.35 -33.50 -3.71
CA GLY A 24 -39.13 -34.86 -4.19
C GLY A 24 -38.13 -35.67 -3.35
N GLY A 25 -37.50 -35.08 -2.34
CA GLY A 25 -36.54 -35.76 -1.46
C GLY A 25 -35.25 -36.26 -2.13
N TRP A 26 -34.90 -35.74 -3.32
CA TRP A 26 -33.69 -36.14 -4.07
C TRP A 26 -32.57 -35.11 -4.02
N GLY A 27 -32.82 -33.95 -3.40
CA GLY A 27 -31.79 -32.94 -3.16
C GLY A 27 -32.25 -31.85 -2.22
N ASN A 28 -31.33 -30.96 -1.87
CA ASN A 28 -31.60 -29.79 -1.04
C ASN A 28 -30.87 -28.57 -1.61
N GLY A 29 -31.47 -27.40 -1.45
CA GLY A 29 -30.79 -26.14 -1.71
C GLY A 29 -29.56 -25.99 -0.81
N LYS A 30 -28.46 -25.48 -1.36
CA LYS A 30 -27.27 -25.12 -0.58
C LYS A 30 -26.68 -23.83 -1.12
N THR A 31 -26.56 -22.84 -0.24
CA THR A 31 -25.79 -21.63 -0.53
C THR A 31 -24.31 -21.98 -0.47
N VAL A 32 -23.57 -21.62 -1.52
CA VAL A 32 -22.12 -21.80 -1.61
C VAL A 32 -21.46 -20.47 -1.86
N TRP A 33 -20.24 -20.32 -1.36
CA TRP A 33 -19.44 -19.12 -1.53
C TRP A 33 -18.18 -19.47 -2.32
N ARG A 34 -17.73 -18.53 -3.18
CA ARG A 34 -16.40 -18.62 -3.80
C ARG A 34 -15.29 -18.38 -2.78
N LEU A 35 -15.59 -17.60 -1.73
CA LEU A 35 -14.69 -17.32 -0.62
C LEU A 35 -14.28 -18.64 0.06
N ARG A 36 -12.99 -18.75 0.38
CA ARG A 36 -12.43 -19.86 1.14
C ARG A 36 -11.99 -19.37 2.51
N ASP A 37 -11.85 -20.30 3.45
CA ASP A 37 -11.24 -20.00 4.74
C ASP A 37 -9.81 -19.48 4.56
N TRP A 38 -9.42 -18.57 5.43
CA TRP A 38 -8.09 -17.98 5.40
C TRP A 38 -7.09 -18.91 6.10
N GLY A 39 -6.19 -19.51 5.31
CA GLY A 39 -5.03 -20.22 5.84
C GLY A 39 -3.99 -19.23 6.37
N VAL A 40 -3.93 -19.08 7.69
CA VAL A 40 -3.02 -18.13 8.38
C VAL A 40 -1.62 -18.68 8.62
N SER A 41 -1.38 -19.99 8.46
CA SER A 41 -0.08 -20.61 8.75
C SER A 41 0.97 -20.31 7.68
N ARG A 42 2.20 -19.97 8.08
CA ARG A 42 3.33 -19.71 7.19
C ARG A 42 4.58 -20.46 7.68
N GLN A 43 5.21 -21.22 6.77
CA GLN A 43 6.50 -21.86 7.00
C GLN A 43 7.64 -20.84 6.84
N ARG A 44 7.66 -19.82 7.71
CA ARG A 44 8.60 -18.70 7.70
C ARG A 44 8.98 -18.36 9.15
N TYR A 45 10.24 -17.96 9.36
CA TYR A 45 10.72 -17.54 10.67
C TYR A 45 10.16 -16.18 11.10
N TRP A 46 10.15 -15.19 10.19
CA TRP A 46 9.84 -13.80 10.54
C TRP A 46 8.32 -13.55 10.54
N GLY A 47 7.69 -13.88 11.66
CA GLY A 47 6.27 -13.64 11.91
C GLY A 47 5.87 -14.01 13.33
N THR A 48 4.65 -13.67 13.74
CA THR A 48 4.14 -13.99 15.08
C THR A 48 3.99 -15.51 15.24
N PRO A 49 4.66 -16.17 16.21
CA PRO A 49 4.50 -17.60 16.44
C PRO A 49 3.06 -17.97 16.75
N ILE A 50 2.54 -19.04 16.13
CA ILE A 50 1.20 -19.53 16.39
C ILE A 50 1.16 -20.13 17.82
N PRO A 51 0.26 -19.69 18.72
CA PRO A 51 0.28 -20.07 20.12
C PRO A 51 -0.38 -21.44 20.37
N MET A 52 0.05 -22.46 19.63
CA MET A 52 -0.41 -23.85 19.76
C MET A 52 0.77 -24.78 20.09
N ILE A 53 0.47 -25.89 20.76
CA ILE A 53 1.41 -26.92 21.17
C ILE A 53 0.87 -28.28 20.71
N HIS A 54 1.73 -29.09 20.10
CA HIS A 54 1.48 -30.44 19.62
C HIS A 54 1.96 -31.45 20.66
N CYS A 55 1.03 -32.21 21.24
CA CYS A 55 1.29 -33.29 22.20
C CYS A 55 0.80 -34.62 21.64
N GLU A 56 1.61 -35.69 21.73
CA GLU A 56 1.22 -37.01 21.21
C GLU A 56 0.00 -37.61 21.94
N ALA A 57 -0.16 -37.33 23.24
CA ALA A 57 -1.26 -37.85 24.04
C ALA A 57 -2.52 -36.97 23.97
N CYS A 58 -2.36 -35.64 23.96
CA CYS A 58 -3.47 -34.69 24.05
C CYS A 58 -3.90 -34.08 22.70
N GLY A 59 -3.14 -34.31 21.63
CA GLY A 59 -3.32 -33.65 20.35
C GLY A 59 -2.84 -32.19 20.36
N VAL A 60 -3.54 -31.33 19.62
CA VAL A 60 -3.21 -29.90 19.51
C VAL A 60 -3.88 -29.13 20.64
N VAL A 61 -3.08 -28.46 21.47
CA VAL A 61 -3.55 -27.70 22.65
C VAL A 61 -3.05 -26.25 22.58
N PRO A 62 -3.81 -25.26 23.07
CA PRO A 62 -3.34 -23.88 23.10
C PRO A 62 -2.19 -23.70 24.10
N ALA A 63 -1.27 -22.79 23.79
CA ALA A 63 -0.25 -22.36 24.75
C ALA A 63 -0.91 -21.64 25.94
N PRO A 64 -0.41 -21.81 27.18
CA PRO A 64 -0.94 -21.10 28.35
C PRO A 64 -0.85 -19.58 28.18
N ARG A 65 -1.84 -18.84 28.70
CA ARG A 65 -1.92 -17.38 28.52
C ARG A 65 -0.73 -16.65 29.16
N GLU A 66 -0.25 -17.15 30.28
CA GLU A 66 0.92 -16.69 31.02
C GLU A 66 2.25 -16.93 30.28
N SER A 67 2.26 -17.82 29.28
CA SER A 67 3.43 -18.05 28.43
C SER A 67 3.50 -17.07 27.24
N LEU A 68 2.48 -16.22 27.08
CA LEU A 68 2.46 -15.20 26.04
C LEU A 68 3.26 -13.97 26.48
N PRO A 69 4.01 -13.33 25.56
CA PRO A 69 4.18 -13.71 24.16
C PRO A 69 5.16 -14.88 24.00
N ILE A 70 4.87 -15.78 23.06
CA ILE A 70 5.87 -16.73 22.57
C ILE A 70 6.85 -15.92 21.71
N LYS A 71 8.01 -15.58 22.28
CA LYS A 71 9.03 -14.80 21.58
C LYS A 71 9.74 -15.66 20.54
N LEU A 72 10.00 -15.09 19.36
CA LEU A 72 10.90 -15.72 18.40
C LEU A 72 12.31 -15.85 19.01
N PRO A 73 13.02 -16.96 18.75
CA PRO A 73 14.41 -17.12 19.17
C PRO A 73 15.33 -16.29 18.26
N GLU A 74 16.24 -15.52 18.84
CA GLU A 74 17.21 -14.71 18.08
C GLU A 74 18.39 -15.57 17.58
N ASP A 75 18.64 -16.72 18.20
CA ASP A 75 19.72 -17.66 17.93
C ASP A 75 19.38 -18.67 16.82
N VAL A 76 19.02 -18.17 15.64
CA VAL A 76 18.69 -18.98 14.45
C VAL A 76 19.72 -18.86 13.32
N SER A 77 19.91 -19.95 12.56
CA SER A 77 20.68 -19.94 11.30
C SER A 77 19.74 -19.95 10.09
N PHE A 78 20.14 -19.21 9.05
CA PHE A 78 19.46 -19.14 7.74
C PHE A 78 20.22 -19.88 6.63
N ASP A 79 21.28 -20.62 6.97
CA ASP A 79 22.15 -21.28 5.99
C ASP A 79 21.44 -22.41 5.24
N VAL A 80 20.41 -22.99 5.85
CA VAL A 80 19.62 -24.06 5.26
C VAL A 80 18.24 -23.52 4.85
N PRO A 81 17.81 -23.71 3.59
CA PRO A 81 16.46 -23.34 3.15
C PRO A 81 15.36 -24.02 4.00
N GLY A 82 14.20 -23.37 4.12
CA GLY A 82 13.06 -23.86 4.92
C GLY A 82 12.81 -23.02 6.17
N ASN A 83 12.00 -23.52 7.11
CA ASN A 83 11.67 -22.83 8.35
C ASN A 83 12.74 -23.11 9.43
N PRO A 84 13.53 -22.11 9.87
CA PRO A 84 14.51 -22.29 10.94
C PRO A 84 13.92 -22.81 12.26
N LEU A 85 12.67 -22.47 12.59
CA LEU A 85 12.02 -22.86 13.84
C LEU A 85 11.84 -24.39 13.95
N ASP A 86 11.61 -25.07 12.84
CA ASP A 86 11.52 -26.54 12.78
C ASP A 86 12.81 -27.23 13.25
N ARG A 87 13.95 -26.59 13.05
CA ARG A 87 15.27 -27.15 13.34
C ARG A 87 15.88 -26.61 14.62
N HIS A 88 15.21 -25.65 15.27
CA HIS A 88 15.71 -25.05 16.49
C HIS A 88 15.87 -26.13 17.58
N PRO A 89 17.06 -26.29 18.18
CA PRO A 89 17.37 -27.43 19.05
C PRO A 89 16.61 -27.41 20.39
N SER A 90 16.27 -26.24 20.90
CA SER A 90 15.61 -26.05 22.20
C SER A 90 14.24 -25.37 22.12
N TRP A 91 14.13 -24.24 21.41
CA TRP A 91 12.94 -23.38 21.39
C TRP A 91 11.62 -24.12 21.11
N LYS A 92 11.57 -25.06 20.17
CA LYS A 92 10.31 -25.75 19.87
C LYS A 92 9.88 -26.74 20.97
N HIS A 93 10.79 -27.17 21.84
CA HIS A 93 10.51 -28.19 22.85
C HIS A 93 9.92 -27.57 24.12
N VAL A 94 8.78 -28.09 24.55
CA VAL A 94 8.05 -27.65 25.75
C VAL A 94 7.33 -28.84 26.37
N ASP A 95 6.89 -28.69 27.61
CA ASP A 95 5.96 -29.65 28.22
C ASP A 95 4.52 -29.31 27.84
N CYS A 96 3.69 -30.35 27.66
CA CYS A 96 2.27 -30.19 27.38
C CYS A 96 1.57 -29.52 28.57
N PRO A 97 0.82 -28.42 28.38
CA PRO A 97 0.13 -27.75 29.48
C PRO A 97 -0.97 -28.59 30.13
N ASN A 98 -1.50 -29.61 29.44
CA ASN A 98 -2.56 -30.47 29.97
C ASN A 98 -2.04 -31.68 30.75
N CYS A 99 -0.92 -32.28 30.36
CA CYS A 99 -0.45 -33.55 30.92
C CYS A 99 1.03 -33.57 31.33
N ALA A 100 1.76 -32.46 31.16
CA ALA A 100 3.19 -32.31 31.43
C ALA A 100 4.12 -33.25 30.64
N ALA A 101 3.61 -34.06 29.71
CA ALA A 101 4.45 -34.88 28.84
C ALA A 101 5.21 -34.02 27.82
N PRO A 102 6.37 -34.47 27.31
CA PRO A 102 7.11 -33.77 26.27
C PRO A 102 6.23 -33.47 25.05
N ALA A 103 6.30 -32.23 24.56
CA ALA A 103 5.51 -31.70 23.47
C ALA A 103 6.35 -30.73 22.60
N ARG A 104 5.73 -30.21 21.54
CA ARG A 104 6.38 -29.26 20.62
C ARG A 104 5.49 -28.06 20.35
N ARG A 105 6.03 -26.84 20.40
CA ARG A 105 5.35 -25.64 19.89
C ARG A 105 5.04 -25.83 18.39
N GLU A 106 3.96 -25.22 17.93
CA GLU A 106 3.80 -24.92 16.51
C GLU A 106 4.98 -24.06 16.06
N THR A 107 5.58 -24.43 14.93
CA THR A 107 6.77 -23.80 14.38
C THR A 107 6.42 -22.89 13.21
N ASP A 108 5.22 -23.00 12.67
CA ASP A 108 4.69 -22.02 11.75
C ASP A 108 4.38 -20.68 12.44
N THR A 109 4.47 -19.62 11.66
CA THR A 109 4.11 -18.25 12.06
C THR A 109 2.81 -17.82 11.40
N LEU A 110 2.16 -16.81 11.98
CA LEU A 110 0.98 -16.20 11.40
C LEU A 110 1.32 -15.38 10.15
N ASP A 111 0.42 -15.43 9.18
CA ASP A 111 0.39 -14.57 8.01
C ASP A 111 0.41 -13.09 8.43
N THR A 112 1.21 -12.27 7.75
CA THR A 112 1.40 -10.85 8.13
C THR A 112 0.12 -10.01 8.00
N PHE A 113 -0.85 -10.49 7.21
CA PHE A 113 -2.19 -9.90 7.19
C PHE A 113 -2.91 -10.02 8.54
N VAL A 114 -2.56 -10.96 9.42
CA VAL A 114 -3.10 -11.00 10.79
C VAL A 114 -2.72 -9.72 11.52
N ASP A 115 -1.47 -9.26 11.40
CA ASP A 115 -1.00 -8.05 12.06
C ASP A 115 -1.70 -6.81 11.48
N SER A 116 -1.80 -6.72 10.14
CA SER A 116 -2.46 -5.59 9.47
C SER A 116 -3.99 -5.59 9.61
N SER A 117 -4.62 -6.66 10.08
CA SER A 117 -6.09 -6.73 10.19
C SER A 117 -6.65 -5.99 11.40
N TRP A 118 -5.82 -5.53 12.33
CA TRP A 118 -6.30 -4.86 13.55
C TRP A 118 -5.40 -3.72 14.06
N TYR A 119 -4.32 -3.38 13.35
CA TYR A 119 -3.37 -2.35 13.80
C TYR A 119 -4.02 -0.97 14.05
N PHE A 120 -5.06 -0.61 13.29
CA PHE A 120 -5.81 0.64 13.47
C PHE A 120 -6.52 0.71 14.83
N ILE A 121 -6.93 -0.43 15.39
CA ILE A 121 -7.49 -0.52 16.75
C ILE A 121 -6.36 -0.30 17.78
N ARG A 122 -5.18 -0.89 17.54
CA ARG A 122 -4.03 -0.70 18.42
C ARG A 122 -3.53 0.75 18.39
N PHE A 123 -3.58 1.44 17.25
CA PHE A 123 -3.27 2.87 17.22
C PHE A 123 -4.21 3.69 18.10
N ALA A 124 -5.50 3.38 18.09
CA ALA A 124 -6.49 4.05 18.93
C ALA A 124 -6.31 3.77 20.43
N SER A 125 -5.71 2.64 20.82
CA SER A 125 -5.52 2.28 22.23
C SER A 125 -4.35 1.32 22.47
N GLN A 126 -3.39 1.75 23.31
CA GLN A 126 -2.12 1.04 23.55
C GLN A 126 -1.83 0.71 25.04
N PRO A 127 -2.74 0.07 25.78
CA PRO A 127 -2.42 -0.40 27.13
C PRO A 127 -1.28 -1.43 27.11
N GLY A 128 -0.52 -1.50 28.21
CA GLY A 128 0.64 -2.39 28.31
C GLY A 128 0.32 -3.86 28.60
N ASP A 129 -0.88 -4.17 29.08
CA ASP A 129 -1.28 -5.48 29.62
C ASP A 129 -2.34 -6.23 28.79
N LYS A 130 -2.88 -5.58 27.74
CA LYS A 130 -3.94 -6.12 26.88
C LYS A 130 -3.84 -5.56 25.45
N PRO A 131 -4.52 -6.16 24.46
CA PRO A 131 -4.45 -5.71 23.07
C PRO A 131 -4.97 -4.28 22.85
N PHE A 132 -6.04 -3.88 23.55
CA PHE A 132 -6.60 -2.53 23.54
C PHE A 132 -7.65 -2.38 24.64
N ASP A 133 -7.96 -1.15 25.01
CA ASP A 133 -9.12 -0.77 25.82
C ASP A 133 -10.30 -0.40 24.91
N LYS A 134 -11.40 -1.15 25.00
CA LYS A 134 -12.60 -0.92 24.17
C LYS A 134 -13.07 0.54 24.21
N ALA A 135 -13.28 1.07 25.42
CA ALA A 135 -13.79 2.43 25.62
C ALA A 135 -12.85 3.53 25.10
N VAL A 136 -11.55 3.26 25.00
CA VAL A 136 -10.57 4.20 24.43
C VAL A 136 -10.53 4.06 22.92
N ALA A 137 -10.49 2.82 22.40
CA ALA A 137 -10.46 2.56 20.97
C ALA A 137 -11.69 3.15 20.26
N GLU A 138 -12.88 3.02 20.86
CA GLU A 138 -14.15 3.48 20.27
C GLU A 138 -14.34 5.00 20.28
N GLN A 139 -13.47 5.76 20.94
CA GLN A 139 -13.45 7.22 20.79
C GLN A 139 -12.90 7.64 19.42
N TRP A 140 -12.10 6.77 18.79
CA TRP A 140 -11.41 7.01 17.52
C TRP A 140 -11.94 6.15 16.37
N LEU A 141 -12.77 5.16 16.67
CA LEU A 141 -13.32 4.22 15.69
C LEU A 141 -14.79 4.53 15.39
N PRO A 142 -15.26 4.28 14.15
CA PRO A 142 -14.48 3.78 13.01
C PRO A 142 -13.46 4.82 12.51
N VAL A 143 -12.43 4.37 11.80
CA VAL A 143 -11.48 5.29 11.15
C VAL A 143 -12.27 6.17 10.18
N GLY A 144 -12.22 7.49 10.35
CA GLY A 144 -13.01 8.44 9.56
C GLY A 144 -12.74 8.30 8.06
N GLN A 145 -11.47 8.41 7.65
CA GLN A 145 -11.03 8.19 6.27
C GLN A 145 -9.82 7.27 6.23
N TYR A 146 -9.92 6.19 5.45
CA TYR A 146 -8.82 5.25 5.21
C TYR A 146 -8.26 5.46 3.80
N ILE A 147 -6.96 5.72 3.68
CA ILE A 147 -6.29 5.96 2.40
C ILE A 147 -5.33 4.80 2.12
N GLY A 148 -5.51 4.09 1.01
CA GLY A 148 -4.65 2.97 0.64
C GLY A 148 -4.84 2.51 -0.81
N GLY A 149 -3.77 2.01 -1.43
CA GLY A 149 -3.80 1.59 -2.82
C GLY A 149 -4.80 0.46 -3.09
N VAL A 150 -5.35 0.44 -4.31
CA VAL A 150 -6.36 -0.53 -4.74
C VAL A 150 -5.89 -2.00 -4.66
N GLU A 151 -4.57 -2.24 -4.64
CA GLU A 151 -4.00 -3.58 -4.45
C GLU A 151 -4.46 -4.27 -3.16
N HIS A 152 -4.92 -3.50 -2.18
CA HIS A 152 -5.36 -3.99 -0.88
C HIS A 152 -6.86 -4.27 -0.79
N ALA A 153 -7.63 -4.03 -1.88
CA ALA A 153 -9.09 -4.05 -1.86
C ALA A 153 -9.71 -5.41 -1.49
N ILE A 154 -9.08 -6.52 -1.91
CA ILE A 154 -9.64 -7.88 -1.67
C ILE A 154 -9.04 -8.54 -0.43
N LEU A 155 -7.75 -8.38 -0.16
CA LEU A 155 -7.08 -9.06 0.96
C LEU A 155 -7.22 -8.25 2.24
N HIS A 156 -6.30 -7.30 2.47
CA HIS A 156 -6.23 -6.49 3.67
C HIS A 156 -7.58 -5.88 4.07
N LEU A 157 -8.28 -5.20 3.16
CA LEU A 157 -9.56 -4.56 3.50
C LEU A 157 -10.63 -5.59 3.91
N LEU A 158 -10.67 -6.77 3.29
CA LEU A 158 -11.59 -7.82 3.69
C LEU A 158 -11.21 -8.41 5.05
N TYR A 159 -9.91 -8.63 5.31
CA TYR A 159 -9.44 -9.19 6.57
C TYR A 159 -9.60 -8.22 7.75
N ALA A 160 -9.37 -6.93 7.54
CA ALA A 160 -9.65 -5.89 8.54
C ALA A 160 -11.14 -5.85 8.92
N ARG A 161 -12.03 -5.98 7.94
CA ARG A 161 -13.48 -6.10 8.17
C ARG A 161 -13.84 -7.38 8.90
N PHE A 162 -13.25 -8.51 8.51
CA PHE A 162 -13.42 -9.79 9.20
C PHE A 162 -13.00 -9.70 10.68
N PHE A 163 -11.81 -9.16 10.97
CA PHE A 163 -11.32 -8.98 12.33
C PHE A 163 -12.23 -8.06 13.15
N THR A 164 -12.67 -6.95 12.58
CA THR A 164 -13.59 -6.01 13.26
C THR A 164 -14.91 -6.68 13.60
N ARG A 165 -15.51 -7.40 12.64
CA ARG A 165 -16.77 -8.14 12.85
C ARG A 165 -16.61 -9.30 13.83
N ALA A 166 -15.47 -9.99 13.80
CA ALA A 166 -15.17 -11.04 14.77
C ALA A 166 -15.03 -10.47 16.19
N LEU A 167 -14.28 -9.37 16.36
CA LEU A 167 -14.16 -8.66 17.64
C LEU A 167 -15.50 -8.13 18.14
N ASN A 168 -16.35 -7.66 17.23
CA ASN A 168 -17.72 -7.27 17.56
C ASN A 168 -18.56 -8.45 18.02
N HIS A 169 -18.51 -9.56 17.30
CA HIS A 169 -19.24 -10.79 17.65
C HIS A 169 -18.87 -11.31 19.06
N ILE A 170 -17.60 -11.19 19.47
CA ILE A 170 -17.15 -11.59 20.81
C ILE A 170 -17.23 -10.46 21.86
N GLY A 171 -17.88 -9.34 21.55
CA GLY A 171 -18.14 -8.22 22.47
C GLY A 171 -16.91 -7.38 22.83
N LYS A 172 -15.83 -7.44 22.04
CA LYS A 172 -14.62 -6.64 22.25
C LYS A 172 -14.69 -5.25 21.60
N LEU A 173 -15.58 -5.07 20.63
CA LEU A 173 -15.88 -3.80 19.97
C LEU A 173 -17.39 -3.71 19.68
N ASP A 174 -17.94 -2.52 19.57
CA ASP A 174 -19.32 -2.26 19.14
C ASP A 174 -19.37 -1.77 17.69
N VAL A 175 -18.26 -1.25 17.15
CA VAL A 175 -18.14 -0.89 15.73
C VAL A 175 -18.21 -2.16 14.85
N THR A 176 -19.01 -2.09 13.78
CA THR A 176 -19.24 -3.23 12.88
C THR A 176 -18.44 -3.17 11.59
N GLU A 177 -17.90 -1.99 11.26
CA GLU A 177 -17.03 -1.74 10.11
C GLU A 177 -15.86 -0.86 10.56
N PRO A 178 -14.62 -1.14 10.11
CA PRO A 178 -13.43 -0.44 10.60
C PRO A 178 -13.21 0.95 9.99
N PHE A 179 -13.72 1.19 8.79
CA PHE A 179 -13.43 2.38 7.98
C PHE A 179 -14.75 3.04 7.56
N GLY A 180 -14.96 4.30 7.94
CA GLY A 180 -16.13 5.11 7.60
C GLY A 180 -16.12 5.57 6.14
N GLY A 181 -14.94 5.94 5.64
CA GLY A 181 -14.66 6.18 4.23
C GLY A 181 -13.35 5.52 3.79
N LEU A 182 -13.27 5.27 2.48
CA LEU A 182 -12.14 4.64 1.82
C LEU A 182 -11.78 5.43 0.57
N PHE A 183 -10.57 5.95 0.52
CA PHE A 183 -9.99 6.56 -0.67
C PHE A 183 -8.88 5.67 -1.20
N THR A 184 -8.99 5.25 -2.46
CA THR A 184 -7.94 4.45 -3.12
C THR A 184 -7.08 5.33 -3.99
N GLN A 185 -5.87 5.64 -3.54
CA GLN A 185 -4.94 6.39 -4.37
C GLN A 185 -4.47 5.60 -5.58
N GLY A 186 -4.15 6.31 -6.66
CA GLY A 186 -3.44 5.76 -7.80
C GLY A 186 -1.98 5.43 -7.47
N MET A 187 -1.32 4.78 -8.41
CA MET A 187 0.06 4.35 -8.25
C MET A 187 1.05 5.43 -8.68
N VAL A 188 2.16 5.55 -7.94
CA VAL A 188 3.33 6.27 -8.46
C VAL A 188 4.05 5.34 -9.44
N THR A 189 4.29 5.85 -10.65
CA THR A 189 4.86 5.13 -11.78
C THR A 189 6.16 5.77 -12.22
N HIS A 190 7.04 4.96 -12.79
CA HIS A 190 8.32 5.40 -13.36
C HIS A 190 8.73 4.46 -14.49
N GLU A 191 9.51 4.96 -15.43
CA GLU A 191 10.20 4.14 -16.42
C GLU A 191 11.02 3.02 -15.75
N THR A 192 11.19 1.92 -16.48
CA THR A 192 11.95 0.76 -16.02
C THR A 192 13.22 0.63 -16.85
N TYR A 193 14.31 0.17 -16.24
CA TYR A 193 15.61 0.13 -16.91
C TYR A 193 16.26 -1.24 -16.79
N GLN A 194 16.78 -1.75 -17.91
CA GLN A 194 17.54 -2.99 -17.96
C GLN A 194 18.85 -2.83 -18.69
N THR A 195 19.85 -3.57 -18.24
CA THR A 195 21.03 -3.86 -19.06
C THR A 195 20.65 -4.75 -20.25
N GLN A 196 21.56 -4.91 -21.22
CA GLN A 196 21.33 -5.76 -22.40
C GLN A 196 21.12 -7.25 -22.04
N ASP A 197 21.69 -7.72 -20.93
CA ASP A 197 21.51 -9.08 -20.38
C ASP A 197 20.25 -9.22 -19.51
N GLY A 198 19.43 -8.16 -19.37
CA GLY A 198 18.13 -8.21 -18.71
C GLY A 198 18.15 -7.96 -17.20
N ARG A 199 19.28 -7.57 -16.61
CA ARG A 199 19.37 -7.16 -15.21
C ARG A 199 18.68 -5.82 -15.02
N TRP A 200 17.79 -5.72 -14.03
CA TRP A 200 17.16 -4.46 -13.65
C TRP A 200 18.17 -3.48 -13.04
N LEU A 201 18.00 -2.20 -13.38
CA LEU A 201 18.79 -1.06 -12.91
C LEU A 201 17.87 -0.08 -12.17
N SER A 202 18.40 0.58 -11.13
CA SER A 202 17.72 1.73 -10.51
C SER A 202 17.84 2.99 -11.38
N PRO A 203 16.95 3.99 -11.20
CA PRO A 203 17.06 5.26 -11.91
C PRO A 203 18.43 5.94 -11.74
N GLU A 204 19.03 5.85 -10.55
CA GLU A 204 20.36 6.40 -10.25
C GLU A 204 21.52 5.71 -11.03
N GLU A 205 21.31 4.46 -11.45
CA GLU A 205 22.27 3.71 -12.28
C GLU A 205 22.21 4.14 -13.76
N VAL A 206 21.33 5.07 -14.14
CA VAL A 206 21.08 5.48 -15.54
C VAL A 206 21.29 6.98 -15.71
N SER A 207 21.96 7.37 -16.80
CA SER A 207 22.10 8.77 -17.20
C SER A 207 21.81 8.95 -18.69
N LEU A 208 21.47 10.19 -19.06
CA LEU A 208 21.26 10.58 -20.45
C LEU A 208 22.59 10.94 -21.10
N SER A 209 22.98 10.22 -22.14
CA SER A 209 24.10 10.59 -23.01
C SER A 209 23.58 11.33 -24.24
N ALA A 210 24.03 12.58 -24.41
CA ALA A 210 23.87 13.29 -25.68
C ALA A 210 24.85 12.70 -26.69
N ALA A 211 24.35 12.17 -27.80
CA ALA A 211 25.22 11.80 -28.92
C ALA A 211 25.96 13.06 -29.41
N THR A 212 27.26 13.13 -29.15
CA THR A 212 28.15 14.19 -29.64
C THR A 212 28.30 14.07 -31.16
N GLY A 213 27.34 14.63 -31.90
CA GLY A 213 27.57 15.03 -33.28
C GLY A 213 28.61 16.15 -33.28
N ARG A 214 29.72 15.97 -34.00
CA ARG A 214 30.86 16.90 -34.06
C ARG A 214 30.41 18.36 -34.28
N GLY A 215 30.46 19.14 -33.20
CA GLY A 215 30.36 20.59 -33.18
C GLY A 215 30.85 21.04 -31.81
N SER A 216 31.91 21.84 -31.78
CA SER A 216 32.62 22.25 -30.57
C SER A 216 31.68 22.75 -29.46
N ALA A 217 31.74 22.11 -28.29
CA ALA A 217 31.14 22.62 -27.08
C ALA A 217 31.84 23.93 -26.68
N LYS A 218 31.21 25.06 -27.00
CA LYS A 218 31.37 26.29 -26.24
C LYS A 218 30.10 26.49 -25.44
N GLU A 219 30.21 26.25 -24.14
CA GLU A 219 29.70 27.13 -23.08
C GLU A 219 28.28 27.67 -23.31
N LEU A 220 27.27 26.95 -22.82
CA LEU A 220 25.92 27.46 -22.66
C LEU A 220 25.76 27.89 -21.20
N THR A 221 26.00 29.18 -20.93
CA THR A 221 25.60 29.84 -19.70
C THR A 221 24.12 30.19 -19.76
N TRP A 222 23.40 29.86 -18.69
CA TRP A 222 21.99 30.19 -18.50
C TRP A 222 21.83 31.66 -18.10
N ASP A 223 21.99 32.59 -19.04
CA ASP A 223 21.60 33.98 -18.77
C ASP A 223 20.87 34.58 -19.98
N SER A 224 19.59 34.88 -19.73
CA SER A 224 18.73 35.88 -20.37
C SER A 224 18.71 35.94 -21.91
N ALA A 225 17.61 35.49 -22.51
CA ALA A 225 16.74 36.26 -23.43
C ALA A 225 15.91 35.33 -24.35
N GLU A 226 14.61 35.65 -24.45
CA GLU A 226 13.64 35.35 -25.52
C GLU A 226 13.90 34.13 -26.43
N ILE A 227 13.21 33.03 -26.16
CA ILE A 227 13.03 31.94 -27.13
C ILE A 227 11.71 32.19 -27.87
N SER A 228 11.80 32.57 -29.15
CA SER A 228 10.69 32.46 -30.08
C SER A 228 10.44 30.98 -30.41
N PHE A 229 9.20 30.55 -30.23
CA PHE A 229 8.75 29.20 -30.60
C PHE A 229 8.60 29.14 -32.12
N ASP A 230 9.63 28.63 -32.81
CA ASP A 230 9.49 28.15 -34.18
C ASP A 230 9.57 26.61 -34.19
N SER A 231 8.56 25.98 -34.76
CA SER A 231 8.21 24.57 -34.58
C SER A 231 9.05 23.62 -35.43
N ALA A 232 10.36 23.65 -35.28
CA ALA A 232 11.25 22.63 -35.82
C ALA A 232 11.82 21.80 -34.67
N GLN A 233 11.24 20.62 -34.42
CA GLN A 233 11.77 19.64 -33.47
C GLN A 233 13.19 19.25 -33.85
N VAL A 234 14.18 19.79 -33.13
CA VAL A 234 15.54 19.23 -33.11
C VAL A 234 15.49 18.02 -32.17
N SER A 235 15.25 16.82 -32.72
CA SER A 235 15.35 15.58 -31.96
C SER A 235 16.83 15.25 -31.75
N PHE A 236 17.38 15.63 -30.60
CA PHE A 236 18.62 15.00 -30.14
C PHE A 236 18.31 13.54 -29.81
N ASN A 237 19.05 12.61 -30.41
CA ASN A 237 18.91 11.19 -30.12
C ASN A 237 19.57 10.92 -28.76
N THR A 238 18.87 11.25 -27.68
CA THR A 238 19.34 11.02 -26.31
C THR A 238 19.30 9.53 -26.03
N THR A 239 20.44 8.95 -25.66
CA THR A 239 20.53 7.52 -25.36
C THR A 239 20.75 7.33 -23.87
N HIS A 240 19.97 6.43 -23.25
CA HIS A 240 20.16 6.07 -21.86
C HIS A 240 21.38 5.16 -21.73
N VAL A 241 22.28 5.49 -20.83
CA VAL A 241 23.51 4.73 -20.58
C VAL A 241 23.68 4.43 -19.10
N HIS A 242 24.34 3.32 -18.79
CA HIS A 242 24.62 2.94 -17.41
C HIS A 242 25.73 3.85 -16.85
N THR A 243 25.48 4.52 -15.73
CA THR A 243 26.34 5.58 -15.19
C THR A 243 27.78 5.13 -14.95
N ALA A 244 28.00 3.87 -14.54
CA ALA A 244 29.34 3.36 -14.25
C ALA A 244 30.09 2.78 -15.45
N THR A 245 29.38 2.26 -16.46
CA THR A 245 30.02 1.53 -17.59
C THR A 245 29.92 2.25 -18.93
N GLY A 246 29.01 3.23 -19.05
CA GLY A 246 28.68 3.90 -20.31
C GLY A 246 27.94 3.02 -21.31
N GLU A 247 27.58 1.79 -20.93
CA GLU A 247 26.91 0.84 -21.82
C GLU A 247 25.44 1.24 -22.07
N PRO A 248 24.87 0.96 -23.26
CA PRO A 248 23.49 1.29 -23.56
C PRO A 248 22.48 0.56 -22.66
N VAL A 249 21.55 1.32 -22.09
CA VAL A 249 20.46 0.84 -21.24
C VAL A 249 19.19 0.67 -22.07
N ARG A 250 18.48 -0.44 -21.86
CA ARG A 250 17.15 -0.67 -22.42
C ARG A 250 16.10 -0.02 -21.52
N VAL A 251 15.42 1.00 -22.04
CA VAL A 251 14.27 1.63 -21.40
C VAL A 251 13.02 0.80 -21.66
N GLY A 252 12.33 0.43 -20.60
CA GLY A 252 11.05 -0.28 -20.61
C GLY A 252 9.87 0.69 -20.52
N ARG A 253 8.69 0.14 -20.21
CA ARG A 253 7.47 0.94 -20.05
C ARG A 253 7.46 1.69 -18.73
N ILE A 254 6.68 2.76 -18.68
CA ILE A 254 6.28 3.44 -17.45
C ILE A 254 5.26 2.54 -16.76
N GLU A 255 5.60 2.10 -15.55
CA GLU A 255 4.79 1.17 -14.77
C GLU A 255 4.94 1.50 -13.27
N LYS A 256 4.05 0.94 -12.44
CA LYS A 256 4.10 1.08 -10.97
C LYS A 256 5.53 0.84 -10.44
N MET A 257 5.98 1.73 -9.56
CA MET A 257 7.25 1.58 -8.86
C MET A 257 7.27 0.29 -8.02
N SER A 258 8.35 -0.48 -8.12
CA SER A 258 8.50 -1.74 -7.38
C SER A 258 9.96 -2.10 -7.12
N LYS A 259 10.21 -2.70 -5.95
CA LYS A 259 11.55 -3.23 -5.59
C LYS A 259 12.04 -4.30 -6.58
N SER A 260 11.14 -5.12 -7.12
CA SER A 260 11.48 -6.19 -8.06
C SER A 260 12.01 -5.70 -9.41
N LYS A 261 11.55 -4.53 -9.87
CA LYS A 261 12.01 -3.92 -11.13
C LYS A 261 13.03 -2.80 -10.91
N LYS A 262 13.36 -2.51 -9.64
CA LYS A 262 14.25 -1.43 -9.21
C LYS A 262 13.89 -0.03 -9.71
N ASN A 263 12.67 0.20 -10.21
CA ASN A 263 12.23 1.51 -10.69
C ASN A 263 11.67 2.43 -9.59
N THR A 264 11.96 2.14 -8.31
CA THR A 264 11.61 3.04 -7.21
C THR A 264 12.60 4.20 -7.18
N VAL A 265 12.08 5.43 -7.14
CA VAL A 265 12.88 6.63 -6.92
C VAL A 265 12.94 6.91 -5.42
N ASP A 266 14.14 7.14 -4.91
CA ASP A 266 14.33 7.60 -3.53
C ASP A 266 13.95 9.09 -3.44
N PRO A 267 12.98 9.48 -2.58
CA PRO A 267 12.64 10.88 -2.40
C PRO A 267 13.70 11.68 -1.64
N GLU A 268 14.63 11.07 -0.90
CA GLU A 268 15.53 11.79 0.02
C GLU A 268 16.46 12.79 -0.69
N PRO A 269 17.19 12.44 -1.77
CA PRO A 269 18.01 13.40 -2.51
C PRO A 269 17.20 14.59 -3.06
N ILE A 270 15.93 14.34 -3.35
CA ILE A 270 15.01 15.29 -3.96
C ILE A 270 14.43 16.24 -2.91
N VAL A 271 14.13 15.72 -1.71
CA VAL A 271 13.80 16.52 -0.54
C VAL A 271 14.99 17.42 -0.17
N ASP A 272 16.22 16.91 -0.22
CA ASP A 272 17.41 17.70 0.08
C ASP A 272 17.62 18.84 -0.93
N GLN A 273 17.35 18.59 -2.22
CA GLN A 273 17.52 19.58 -3.27
C GLN A 273 16.40 20.63 -3.32
N TYR A 274 15.14 20.21 -3.22
CA TYR A 274 13.98 21.08 -3.47
C TYR A 274 13.17 21.41 -2.22
N GLY A 275 13.42 20.72 -1.10
CA GLY A 275 12.65 20.83 0.13
C GLY A 275 11.37 19.98 0.12
N ALA A 276 10.92 19.59 1.32
CA ALA A 276 9.76 18.72 1.49
C ALA A 276 8.46 19.31 0.89
N ASP A 277 8.26 20.63 0.94
CA ASP A 277 7.05 21.26 0.42
C ASP A 277 6.94 21.17 -1.10
N ALA A 278 8.07 21.28 -1.83
CA ALA A 278 8.06 21.12 -3.28
C ALA A 278 7.68 19.69 -3.68
N VAL A 279 8.19 18.69 -2.96
CA VAL A 279 7.83 17.27 -3.16
C VAL A 279 6.35 17.05 -2.88
N ARG A 280 5.83 17.57 -1.76
CA ARG A 280 4.42 17.45 -1.39
C ARG A 280 3.51 18.12 -2.41
N TRP A 281 3.86 19.31 -2.89
CA TRP A 281 3.12 19.98 -3.96
C TRP A 281 3.12 19.17 -5.24
N PHE A 282 4.28 18.66 -5.67
CA PHE A 282 4.37 17.83 -6.87
C PHE A 282 3.46 16.59 -6.79
N MET A 283 3.48 15.87 -5.65
CA MET A 283 2.61 14.71 -5.44
C MET A 283 1.12 15.04 -5.48
N LEU A 284 0.73 16.28 -5.13
CA LEU A 284 -0.68 16.71 -5.03
C LEU A 284 -1.18 17.49 -6.24
N SER A 285 -0.30 18.11 -7.04
CA SER A 285 -0.69 19.05 -8.10
C SER A 285 -0.77 18.44 -9.49
N ASP A 286 -0.02 17.37 -9.75
CA ASP A 286 0.19 16.90 -11.12
C ASP A 286 -0.93 15.96 -11.60
N SER A 287 -1.57 15.23 -10.69
CA SER A 287 -2.68 14.33 -11.00
C SER A 287 -3.68 14.23 -9.85
N PRO A 288 -4.98 14.07 -10.13
CA PRO A 288 -5.97 13.72 -9.11
C PRO A 288 -5.51 12.49 -8.31
N PRO A 289 -5.69 12.45 -6.97
CA PRO A 289 -5.05 11.43 -6.14
C PRO A 289 -5.48 9.98 -6.45
N GLU A 290 -6.62 9.77 -7.10
CA GLU A 290 -7.11 8.47 -7.57
C GLU A 290 -6.48 7.98 -8.88
N ARG A 291 -5.72 8.84 -9.59
CA ARG A 291 -5.03 8.50 -10.84
C ARG A 291 -3.57 8.17 -10.60
N ASP A 292 -3.02 7.34 -11.48
CA ASP A 292 -1.60 7.06 -11.48
C ASP A 292 -0.81 8.36 -11.75
N LEU A 293 0.23 8.57 -10.96
CA LEU A 293 1.13 9.71 -11.07
C LEU A 293 2.44 9.25 -11.73
N GLU A 294 2.83 9.90 -12.82
CA GLU A 294 4.13 9.68 -13.44
C GLU A 294 5.17 10.53 -12.72
N TRP A 295 6.18 9.87 -12.16
CA TRP A 295 7.28 10.57 -11.51
C TRP A 295 8.18 11.26 -12.55
N SER A 296 8.36 12.58 -12.44
CA SER A 296 9.21 13.35 -13.34
C SER A 296 9.95 14.49 -12.64
N GLU A 297 11.21 14.73 -13.03
CA GLU A 297 12.01 15.85 -12.51
C GLU A 297 11.44 17.22 -12.92
N ASN A 298 10.88 17.31 -14.12
CA ASN A 298 10.25 18.54 -14.60
C ASN A 298 9.02 18.91 -13.75
N GLY A 299 8.23 17.92 -13.33
CA GLY A 299 7.08 18.12 -12.46
C GLY A 299 7.48 18.72 -11.12
N ILE A 300 8.52 18.18 -10.48
CA ILE A 300 8.98 18.71 -9.20
C ILE A 300 9.64 20.09 -9.31
N GLU A 301 10.39 20.36 -10.38
CA GLU A 301 10.94 21.70 -10.59
C GLU A 301 9.83 22.75 -10.74
N GLY A 302 8.73 22.39 -11.43
CA GLY A 302 7.53 23.22 -11.52
C GLY A 302 6.94 23.55 -10.15
N ALA A 303 6.75 22.54 -9.30
CA ALA A 303 6.25 22.71 -7.93
C ALA A 303 7.20 23.56 -7.07
N TRP A 304 8.51 23.34 -7.17
CA TRP A 304 9.51 24.14 -6.48
C TRP A 304 9.46 25.62 -6.91
N ARG A 305 9.39 25.89 -8.22
CA ARG A 305 9.25 27.26 -8.74
C ARG A 305 7.98 27.95 -8.25
N PHE A 306 6.89 27.20 -8.05
CA PHE A 306 5.66 27.71 -7.45
C PHE A 306 5.86 28.10 -5.97
N VAL A 307 6.49 27.23 -5.16
CA VAL A 307 6.83 27.54 -3.76
C VAL A 307 7.70 28.79 -3.67
N GLN A 308 8.75 28.89 -4.50
CA GLN A 308 9.63 30.08 -4.55
C GLN A 308 8.90 31.35 -5.00
N ARG A 309 7.85 31.22 -5.82
CA ARG A 309 7.01 32.35 -6.24
C ARG A 309 6.15 32.86 -5.08
N LEU A 310 5.55 31.96 -4.30
CA LEU A 310 4.81 32.33 -3.09
C LEU A 310 5.73 33.04 -2.10
N TRP A 311 6.92 32.50 -1.85
CA TRP A 311 7.90 33.13 -0.97
C TRP A 311 8.22 34.57 -1.39
N ARG A 312 8.59 34.77 -2.66
CA ARG A 312 8.89 36.11 -3.20
C ARG A 312 7.70 37.06 -3.17
N LEU A 313 6.48 36.53 -3.36
CA LEU A 313 5.26 37.32 -3.26
C LEU A 313 5.12 37.87 -1.84
N PHE A 314 5.23 37.01 -0.81
CA PHE A 314 5.09 37.41 0.59
C PHE A 314 6.23 38.33 1.08
N ASP A 315 7.47 38.07 0.66
CA ASP A 315 8.64 38.89 1.02
C ASP A 315 8.58 40.31 0.43
N GLY A 316 7.94 40.45 -0.74
CA GLY A 316 7.71 41.73 -1.39
C GLY A 316 6.39 42.41 -1.05
N LEU A 317 5.61 41.90 -0.10
CA LEU A 317 4.35 42.55 0.30
C LEU A 317 4.63 43.83 1.09
N GLU A 318 4.08 44.94 0.61
CA GLU A 318 3.97 46.18 1.36
C GLU A 318 2.56 46.30 1.95
N GLU A 319 2.41 47.03 3.06
CA GLU A 319 1.08 47.34 3.59
C GLU A 319 0.28 48.14 2.54
N ALA A 320 -0.88 47.61 2.17
CA ALA A 320 -1.79 48.25 1.22
C ALA A 320 -3.06 48.71 1.96
N GLU A 321 -3.50 49.93 1.67
CA GLU A 321 -4.75 50.50 2.16
C GLU A 321 -5.82 50.56 1.04
N GLY A 322 -7.10 50.42 1.40
CA GLY A 322 -8.23 50.52 0.48
C GLY A 322 -9.12 49.28 0.46
N VAL A 323 -10.13 49.28 -0.43
CA VAL A 323 -11.07 48.16 -0.61
C VAL A 323 -11.08 47.75 -2.07
N ASP A 324 -10.70 46.50 -2.36
CA ASP A 324 -10.83 45.88 -3.67
C ASP A 324 -11.85 44.73 -3.61
N LYS A 325 -13.09 45.06 -3.96
CA LYS A 325 -14.21 44.09 -3.94
C LYS A 325 -14.05 42.95 -4.96
N GLU A 326 -13.27 43.15 -6.02
CA GLU A 326 -13.03 42.07 -6.99
C GLU A 326 -12.02 41.08 -6.45
N LEU A 327 -10.96 41.56 -5.81
CA LEU A 327 -9.99 40.74 -5.11
C LEU A 327 -10.63 39.98 -3.95
N ASP A 328 -11.42 40.65 -3.10
CA ASP A 328 -12.14 40.00 -2.01
C ASP A 328 -13.05 38.88 -2.52
N ARG A 329 -13.76 39.11 -3.63
CA ARG A 329 -14.61 38.09 -4.24
C ARG A 329 -13.79 36.90 -4.74
N LYS A 330 -12.61 37.14 -5.33
CA LYS A 330 -11.70 36.06 -5.75
C LYS A 330 -11.17 35.30 -4.53
N LEU A 331 -10.75 36.00 -3.47
CA LEU A 331 -10.32 35.39 -2.20
C LEU A 331 -11.39 34.44 -1.65
N HIS A 332 -12.62 34.92 -1.47
CA HIS A 332 -13.70 34.09 -0.93
C HIS A 332 -14.07 32.92 -1.84
N ARG A 333 -14.04 33.10 -3.17
CA ARG A 333 -14.25 32.00 -4.12
C ARG A 333 -13.14 30.96 -4.03
N THR A 334 -11.90 31.38 -3.91
CA THR A 334 -10.75 30.48 -3.75
C THR A 334 -10.85 29.72 -2.43
N ILE A 335 -11.18 30.40 -1.32
CA ILE A 335 -11.38 29.73 -0.02
C ILE A 335 -12.47 28.67 -0.12
N ALA A 336 -13.62 29.01 -0.71
CA ALA A 336 -14.74 28.08 -0.87
C ALA A 336 -14.34 26.88 -1.76
N GLY A 337 -13.74 27.13 -2.93
CA GLY A 337 -13.33 26.06 -3.83
C GLY A 337 -12.28 25.12 -3.21
N VAL A 338 -11.27 25.67 -2.53
CA VAL A 338 -10.25 24.85 -1.85
C VAL A 338 -10.87 24.03 -0.71
N ALA A 339 -11.82 24.59 0.04
CA ALA A 339 -12.51 23.84 1.08
C ALA A 339 -13.32 22.68 0.50
N GLU A 340 -14.11 22.94 -0.55
CA GLU A 340 -14.89 21.91 -1.25
C GLU A 340 -14.00 20.80 -1.83
N ASP A 341 -12.87 21.16 -2.46
CA ASP A 341 -11.93 20.20 -3.04
C ASP A 341 -11.27 19.31 -1.97
N ILE A 342 -10.92 19.87 -0.80
CA ILE A 342 -10.34 19.09 0.32
C ILE A 342 -11.39 18.16 0.94
N GLU A 343 -12.61 18.65 1.16
CA GLU A 343 -13.71 17.85 1.72
C GLU A 343 -14.14 16.71 0.79
N ALA A 344 -14.00 16.87 -0.53
CA ALA A 344 -14.30 15.82 -1.49
C ALA A 344 -13.37 14.58 -1.40
N LEU A 345 -12.23 14.70 -0.71
CA LEU A 345 -11.29 13.59 -0.49
C LEU A 345 -11.61 12.75 0.77
N THR A 346 -12.56 13.20 1.60
CA THR A 346 -13.11 12.46 2.76
C THR A 346 -14.40 11.76 2.38
#